data_AF-A0A8B9A5M6-F1
#
_entry.id   AF-A0A8B9A5M6-F1
#
_cell.length_a   1.000
_cell.length_b   1.000
_cell.length_c   1.000
_cell.angle_alpha   90.00
_cell.angle_beta   90.00
_cell.angle_gamma   90.00
#
_symmetry.space_group_name_H-M   'P 1'
#
loop_
_entity.id
_entity.type
_entity.pdbx_description
1 polymer ?
#
loop_
_entity_poly.entity_id
_entity_poly.type
_entity_poly.pdbx_seq_one_letter_code
_entity_poly.pdbx_strand_id
1 'polypeptide(L)'
;MYNPNYIRQPYIVVLNKIDLPEARDKLPSLVQEVPKIGCREAPNLEMRQELSTESKDVHILSSGASKEESKDKGIEDYPRPLAVVGASVLKLIGIDEMLRELRAALRKCQYLEKALQTKKAQENHRLIADTYEQKKPKLPTLLRWMILGRGNH
;
A
#
# COMPACT_ATOMS: atom_id res chain seq x y z
N MET A 1 4.22 23.89 13.13
CA MET A 1 5.15 23.03 12.37
C MET A 1 4.40 21.80 11.90
N TYR A 2 4.65 21.32 10.68
CA TYR A 2 4.00 20.11 10.13
C TYR A 2 4.61 18.86 10.79
N ASN A 3 3.78 17.91 11.23
CA ASN A 3 4.28 16.65 11.76
C ASN A 3 4.60 15.72 10.58
N PRO A 4 5.86 15.28 10.41
CA PRO A 4 6.26 14.42 9.29
C PRO A 4 5.53 13.07 9.31
N ASN A 5 5.00 12.64 10.46
CA ASN A 5 4.22 11.42 10.57
C ASN A 5 2.83 11.52 9.91
N TYR A 6 2.32 12.73 9.61
CA TYR A 6 1.07 12.90 8.86
C TYR A 6 1.24 12.68 7.36
N ILE A 7 2.45 12.84 6.83
CA ILE A 7 2.72 12.66 5.40
C ILE A 7 3.07 11.18 5.18
N ARG A 8 2.08 10.31 5.32
CA ARG A 8 2.24 8.91 4.90
C ARG A 8 2.43 8.80 3.38
N GLN A 9 2.07 9.84 2.60
CA GLN A 9 2.23 9.82 1.15
C GLN A 9 2.00 11.20 0.50
N PRO A 10 2.98 11.78 -0.22
CA PRO A 10 2.67 12.78 -1.24
C PRO A 10 2.12 12.04 -2.48
N TYR A 11 0.80 11.90 -2.56
CA TYR A 11 0.16 11.29 -3.73
C TYR A 11 0.31 12.15 -5.00
N ILE A 12 0.48 13.45 -4.83
CA ILE A 12 0.52 14.44 -5.91
C ILE A 12 1.39 15.61 -5.43
N VAL A 13 2.21 16.15 -6.32
CA VAL A 13 2.98 17.37 -6.07
C VAL A 13 2.38 18.50 -6.87
N VAL A 14 2.04 19.60 -6.19
CA VAL A 14 1.51 20.81 -6.82
C VAL A 14 2.56 21.90 -6.79
N LEU A 15 3.09 22.26 -7.95
CA LEU A 15 4.02 23.35 -8.15
C LEU A 15 3.22 24.65 -8.28
N ASN A 16 3.07 25.37 -7.17
CA ASN A 16 2.32 26.63 -7.14
C ASN A 16 3.11 27.80 -7.74
N LYS A 17 2.42 28.87 -8.09
CA LYS A 17 2.95 30.15 -8.62
C LYS A 17 3.45 30.08 -10.07
N ILE A 18 2.86 29.23 -10.91
CA ILE A 18 3.20 29.17 -12.35
C ILE A 18 2.79 30.43 -13.13
N ASP A 19 2.12 31.38 -12.47
CA ASP A 19 1.87 32.72 -13.02
C ASP A 19 3.15 33.56 -13.12
N LEU A 20 4.21 33.22 -12.38
CA LEU A 20 5.52 33.82 -12.53
C LEU A 20 6.25 33.22 -13.74
N PRO A 21 6.82 34.05 -14.64
CA PRO A 21 7.48 33.56 -15.84
C PRO A 21 8.66 32.63 -15.52
N GLU A 22 9.45 32.93 -14.49
CA GLU A 22 10.59 32.10 -14.11
C GLU A 22 10.18 30.72 -13.59
N ALA A 23 8.99 30.63 -12.98
CA ALA A 23 8.42 29.37 -12.53
C ALA A 23 7.86 28.58 -13.72
N ARG A 24 7.20 29.26 -14.65
CA ARG A 24 6.65 28.66 -15.87
C ARG A 24 7.73 28.07 -16.77
N ASP A 25 8.86 28.76 -16.91
CA ASP A 25 9.98 28.30 -17.73
C ASP A 25 10.65 27.03 -17.15
N LYS A 26 10.66 26.91 -15.82
CA LYS A 26 11.20 25.72 -15.12
C LYS A 26 10.21 24.58 -15.00
N LEU A 27 8.92 24.83 -15.22
CA LEU A 27 7.86 23.86 -15.03
C LEU A 27 8.08 22.56 -15.84
N PRO A 28 8.43 22.59 -17.14
CA PRO A 28 8.64 21.36 -17.92
C PRO A 28 9.75 20.48 -17.32
N SER A 29 10.86 21.08 -16.91
CA SER A 29 11.98 20.37 -16.28
C SER A 29 11.57 19.76 -14.95
N LEU A 30 10.86 20.51 -14.10
CA LEU A 30 10.40 20.02 -12.80
C LEU A 30 9.38 18.89 -12.94
N VAL A 31 8.45 18.99 -13.89
CA VAL A 31 7.47 17.92 -14.17
C VAL A 31 8.17 16.63 -14.63
N GLN A 32 9.35 16.71 -15.24
CA GLN A 32 10.14 15.53 -15.62
C GLN A 32 11.01 14.98 -14.49
N GLU A 33 11.62 15.83 -13.67
CA GLU A 33 12.57 15.40 -12.64
C GLU A 33 11.91 14.97 -11.33
N VAL A 34 10.86 15.69 -10.88
CA VAL A 34 10.20 15.41 -9.60
C VAL A 34 9.59 13.99 -9.51
N PRO A 35 8.99 13.40 -10.58
CA PRO A 35 8.52 12.01 -10.53
C PRO A 35 9.62 10.96 -10.35
N LYS A 36 10.89 11.32 -10.56
CA LYS A 36 12.03 10.42 -10.39
C LYS A 36 12.48 10.33 -8.94
N ILE A 37 12.17 11.34 -8.13
CA ILE A 37 12.52 11.46 -6.72
C ILE A 37 11.61 10.53 -5.89
N GLY A 38 12.20 9.77 -4.98
CA GLY A 38 11.49 8.85 -4.11
C GLY A 38 11.64 7.38 -4.50
N CYS A 39 11.25 6.51 -3.57
CA CYS A 39 11.37 5.08 -3.72
C CYS A 39 10.36 4.53 -4.77
N ARG A 40 10.82 3.55 -5.55
CA ARG A 40 10.00 2.87 -6.57
C ARG A 40 9.00 1.90 -5.94
N GLU A 41 9.29 1.47 -4.72
CA GLU A 41 8.45 0.56 -3.97
C GLU A 41 7.08 1.21 -3.78
N ALA A 42 6.03 0.48 -4.20
CA ALA A 42 4.66 0.87 -3.93
C ALA A 42 4.53 1.16 -2.44
N PRO A 43 3.60 2.03 -1.99
CA PRO A 43 3.31 2.12 -0.58
C PRO A 43 2.96 0.71 -0.11
N ASN A 44 3.88 0.06 0.60
CA ASN A 44 3.57 -1.11 1.37
C ASN A 44 2.54 -0.61 2.37
N LEU A 45 1.27 -0.81 2.02
CA LEU A 45 0.08 -0.59 2.83
C LEU A 45 0.07 -1.50 4.08
N GLU A 46 1.22 -2.11 4.39
CA GLU A 46 1.49 -2.95 5.55
C GLU A 46 1.42 -2.15 6.85
N MET A 47 1.60 -0.82 6.83
CA MET A 47 1.43 0.02 8.03
C MET A 47 -0.03 0.40 8.34
N ARG A 48 -1.02 -0.44 8.04
CA ARG A 48 -2.33 -0.38 8.75
C ARG A 48 -2.32 -1.26 10.01
N GLN A 49 -1.19 -1.90 10.32
CA GLN A 49 -1.01 -2.81 11.45
C GLN A 49 -0.31 -2.11 12.63
N GLU A 50 -0.89 -1.03 13.12
CA GLU A 50 -0.66 -0.63 14.51
C GLU A 50 -2.05 -0.44 15.13
N LEU A 51 -2.31 -1.24 16.18
CA LEU A 51 -3.50 -1.25 17.04
C LEU A 51 -4.68 -2.13 16.61
N SER A 52 -4.46 -3.44 16.54
CA SER A 52 -5.26 -4.37 17.34
C SER A 52 -4.56 -5.73 17.43
N THR A 53 -4.18 -6.11 18.65
CA THR A 53 -4.30 -7.44 19.29
C THR A 53 -3.05 -7.75 20.10
N GLU A 54 -3.22 -7.64 21.42
CA GLU A 54 -2.43 -8.26 22.45
C GLU A 54 -2.29 -9.77 22.17
N SER A 55 -1.09 -10.26 21.87
CA SER A 55 -0.74 -11.68 22.04
C SER A 55 0.77 -11.90 21.86
N LYS A 56 1.32 -12.67 22.78
CA LYS A 56 2.75 -12.96 22.98
C LYS A 56 3.34 -13.88 21.90
N ASP A 57 4.63 -13.64 21.67
CA ASP A 57 5.73 -14.61 21.58
C ASP A 57 6.19 -15.28 20.26
N VAL A 58 7.53 -15.22 20.11
CA VAL A 58 8.53 -16.00 19.35
C VAL A 58 8.76 -15.78 17.83
N HIS A 59 9.55 -14.75 17.54
CA HIS A 59 10.80 -14.73 16.74
C HIS A 59 11.14 -15.87 15.76
N ILE A 60 11.25 -15.55 14.45
CA ILE A 60 12.38 -15.96 13.58
C ILE A 60 12.85 -14.72 12.77
N LEU A 61 14.10 -14.35 13.07
CA LEU A 61 15.01 -13.31 12.53
C LEU A 61 15.31 -13.50 11.02
N SER A 62 15.83 -12.58 10.20
CA SER A 62 16.51 -11.26 10.26
C SER A 62 16.70 -10.85 8.77
N SER A 63 16.66 -9.60 8.32
CA SER A 63 17.65 -8.55 8.61
C SER A 63 17.15 -7.18 8.15
N GLY A 64 17.25 -6.21 9.05
CA GLY A 64 16.88 -4.81 8.80
C GLY A 64 16.57 -4.06 10.08
N ALA A 65 17.30 -4.31 11.17
CA ALA A 65 17.20 -3.50 12.36
C ALA A 65 17.68 -2.08 12.04
N SER A 66 16.84 -1.07 12.26
CA SER A 66 17.35 0.17 12.83
C SER A 66 16.28 0.82 13.69
N LYS A 67 16.50 0.70 15.00
CA LYS A 67 16.23 1.66 16.08
C LYS A 67 15.29 2.81 15.74
N GLU A 68 14.26 2.96 16.57
CA GLU A 68 13.54 4.21 16.83
C GLU A 68 14.53 5.27 17.35
N GLU A 69 15.30 5.82 16.43
CA GLU A 69 16.07 7.03 16.58
C GLU A 69 15.35 8.02 15.66
N SER A 70 15.21 9.28 16.08
CA SER A 70 14.54 10.35 15.35
C SER A 70 15.15 10.53 13.95
N LYS A 71 14.75 9.69 13.00
CA LYS A 71 15.17 9.74 11.61
C LYS A 71 14.17 10.60 10.89
N ASP A 72 14.54 11.87 10.73
CA ASP A 72 13.92 12.70 9.70
C ASP A 72 13.99 11.94 8.38
N LYS A 73 12.82 11.55 7.87
CA LYS A 73 12.72 10.85 6.58
C LYS A 73 13.23 11.78 5.49
N GLY A 74 14.23 11.34 4.74
CA GLY A 74 14.71 12.02 3.55
C GLY A 74 13.66 11.98 2.43
N ILE A 75 13.81 12.86 1.42
CA ILE A 75 12.90 12.88 0.26
C ILE A 75 12.89 11.56 -0.53
N GLU A 76 13.98 10.79 -0.45
CA GLU A 76 14.12 9.48 -1.11
C GLU A 76 13.39 8.35 -0.38
N ASP A 77 13.07 8.54 0.91
CA ASP A 77 12.35 7.56 1.72
C ASP A 77 10.83 7.59 1.45
N TYR A 78 10.35 8.62 0.74
CA TYR A 78 8.96 8.74 0.36
C TYR A 78 8.69 8.08 -1.00
N PRO A 79 7.47 7.54 -1.22
CA PRO A 79 7.09 7.00 -2.52
C PRO A 79 7.07 8.11 -3.57
N ARG A 80 7.41 7.74 -4.81
CA ARG A 80 7.30 8.65 -5.95
C ARG A 80 5.87 9.21 -6.08
N PRO A 81 5.72 10.50 -6.43
CA PRO A 81 4.41 11.09 -6.61
C PRO A 81 3.69 10.46 -7.81
N LEU A 82 2.36 10.34 -7.73
CA LEU A 82 1.57 9.82 -8.86
C LEU A 82 1.48 10.83 -10.00
N ALA A 83 1.49 12.12 -9.67
CA ALA A 83 1.48 13.20 -10.64
C ALA A 83 2.16 14.45 -10.07
N VAL A 84 2.67 15.28 -10.97
CA VAL A 84 3.26 16.58 -10.70
C VAL A 84 2.54 17.59 -11.58
N VAL A 85 1.89 18.57 -10.96
CA VAL A 85 1.03 19.53 -11.66
C VAL A 85 1.44 20.95 -11.33
N GLY A 86 1.40 21.83 -12.33
CA GLY A 86 1.61 23.26 -12.14
C GLY A 86 0.28 23.96 -11.86
N ALA A 87 0.26 24.86 -10.89
CA ALA A 87 -0.92 25.70 -10.62
C ALA A 87 -0.53 27.12 -10.17
N SER A 88 -1.44 28.07 -10.36
CA SER A 88 -1.42 29.34 -9.65
C SER A 88 -2.75 29.49 -8.96
N VAL A 89 -2.77 29.23 -7.65
CA VAL A 89 -4.00 29.31 -6.86
C VAL A 89 -4.57 30.72 -6.87
N LEU A 90 -3.72 31.75 -6.84
CA LEU A 90 -4.14 33.14 -6.84
C LEU A 90 -4.72 33.58 -8.19
N LYS A 91 -4.12 33.11 -9.29
CA LYS A 91 -4.56 33.46 -10.66
C LYS A 91 -5.54 32.46 -11.26
N LEU A 92 -5.93 31.44 -10.50
CA LEU A 92 -6.80 30.34 -10.92
C LEU A 92 -6.30 29.60 -12.17
N ILE A 93 -4.98 29.51 -12.35
CA ILE A 93 -4.35 28.79 -13.47
C ILE A 93 -4.05 27.36 -13.05
N GLY A 94 -4.32 26.36 -13.91
CA GLY A 94 -3.97 24.95 -13.65
C GLY A 94 -4.82 24.26 -12.57
N ILE A 95 -5.87 24.92 -12.08
CA ILE A 95 -6.73 24.38 -11.00
C ILE A 95 -7.49 23.14 -11.46
N ASP A 96 -8.03 23.14 -12.67
CA ASP A 96 -8.78 21.99 -13.19
C ASP A 96 -7.91 20.75 -13.33
N GLU A 97 -6.66 20.92 -13.78
CA GLU A 97 -5.67 19.85 -13.86
C GLU A 97 -5.30 19.32 -12.47
N MET A 98 -5.01 20.23 -11.53
CA MET A 98 -4.78 19.85 -10.13
C MET A 98 -5.94 19.04 -9.54
N LEU A 99 -7.18 19.50 -9.73
CA LEU A 99 -8.37 18.80 -9.23
C LEU A 99 -8.61 17.47 -9.93
N ARG A 100 -8.30 17.37 -11.22
CA ARG A 100 -8.40 16.11 -11.99
C ARG A 100 -7.43 15.07 -11.43
N GLU A 101 -6.16 15.43 -11.27
CA GLU A 101 -5.15 14.51 -10.73
C GLU A 101 -5.43 14.13 -9.28
N LEU A 102 -5.92 15.07 -8.47
CA LEU A 102 -6.33 14.78 -7.10
C LEU A 102 -7.48 13.77 -7.04
N ARG A 103 -8.51 13.93 -7.87
CA ARG A 103 -9.60 12.95 -7.94
C ARG A 103 -9.10 11.59 -8.44
N ALA A 104 -8.19 11.56 -9.41
CA ALA A 104 -7.62 10.32 -9.93
C ALA A 104 -6.79 9.58 -8.86
N ALA A 105 -5.94 10.32 -8.14
CA ALA A 105 -5.15 9.78 -7.03
C ALA A 105 -6.05 9.19 -5.94
N LEU A 106 -7.07 9.92 -5.49
CA LEU A 106 -8.00 9.44 -4.46
C LEU A 106 -8.74 8.15 -4.88
N ARG A 107 -9.16 8.05 -6.14
CA ARG A 107 -9.78 6.81 -6.67
C ARG A 107 -8.80 5.63 -6.63
N LYS A 108 -7.53 5.86 -6.98
CA LYS A 108 -6.49 4.83 -6.92
C LYS A 108 -6.26 4.36 -5.49
N CYS A 109 -6.26 5.26 -4.50
CA CYS A 109 -6.16 4.90 -3.09
C CYS A 109 -7.29 3.94 -2.67
N GLN A 110 -8.53 4.28 -3.02
CA GLN A 110 -9.70 3.45 -2.69
C GLN A 110 -9.63 2.07 -3.34
N TYR A 111 -9.15 2.00 -4.59
CA TYR A 111 -8.95 0.72 -5.27
C TYR A 111 -7.90 -0.14 -4.57
N LEU A 112 -6.74 0.45 -4.20
CA LEU A 112 -5.68 -0.25 -3.50
C LEU A 112 -6.14 -0.77 -2.13
N GLU A 113 -6.91 0.03 -1.38
CA GLU A 113 -7.46 -0.39 -0.08
C GLU A 113 -8.41 -1.59 -0.23
N LYS A 114 -9.31 -1.56 -1.22
CA LYS A 114 -10.22 -2.68 -1.52
C LYS A 114 -9.46 -3.93 -1.95
N ALA A 115 -8.49 -3.80 -2.85
CA ALA A 115 -7.67 -4.91 -3.31
C ALA A 115 -6.91 -5.59 -2.15
N LEU A 116 -6.40 -4.77 -1.22
CA LEU A 116 -5.72 -5.27 -0.02
C LEU A 116 -6.67 -6.07 0.88
N GLN A 117 -7.90 -5.59 1.09
CA GLN A 117 -8.91 -6.31 1.87
C GLN A 117 -9.28 -7.65 1.22
N THR A 118 -9.44 -7.69 -0.10
CA THR A 118 -9.72 -8.95 -0.81
C THR A 118 -8.58 -9.97 -0.70
N LYS A 119 -7.32 -9.51 -0.78
CA LYS A 119 -6.15 -10.39 -0.60
C LYS A 119 -6.12 -10.98 0.80
N LYS A 120 -6.34 -10.16 1.84
CA LYS A 120 -6.42 -10.63 3.24
C LYS A 120 -7.52 -11.67 3.43
N ALA A 121 -8.70 -11.45 2.83
CA ALA A 121 -9.80 -12.41 2.90
C ALA A 121 -9.45 -13.75 2.22
N GLN A 122 -8.81 -13.71 1.04
CA GLN A 122 -8.37 -14.91 0.31
C GLN A 122 -7.30 -15.70 1.08
N GLU A 123 -6.32 -15.01 1.64
CA GLU A 123 -5.26 -15.63 2.44
C GLU A 123 -5.81 -16.28 3.70
N ASN A 124 -6.73 -15.61 4.39
CA ASN A 124 -7.44 -16.20 5.53
C ASN A 124 -8.23 -17.45 5.13
N HIS A 125 -8.97 -17.42 4.01
CA HIS A 125 -9.67 -18.61 3.52
C HIS A 125 -8.73 -19.78 3.20
N ARG A 126 -7.55 -19.48 2.63
CA ARG A 126 -6.52 -20.49 2.36
C ARG A 126 -5.96 -21.11 3.64
N LEU A 127 -5.58 -20.29 4.62
CA LEU A 127 -5.10 -20.76 5.93
C LEU A 127 -6.13 -21.65 6.64
N ILE A 128 -7.41 -21.26 6.56
CA ILE A 128 -8.52 -22.05 7.10
C ILE A 128 -8.60 -23.42 6.39
N ALA A 129 -8.55 -23.46 5.06
CA ALA A 129 -8.58 -24.70 4.28
C ALA A 129 -7.41 -25.63 4.60
N ASP A 130 -6.19 -25.08 4.72
CA ASP A 130 -4.98 -25.83 5.07
C ASP A 130 -5.09 -26.42 6.49
N THR A 131 -5.71 -25.69 7.43
CA THR A 131 -5.97 -26.17 8.79
C THR A 131 -7.00 -27.31 8.81
N TYR A 132 -8.03 -27.25 7.97
CA TYR A 132 -9.02 -28.34 7.85
C TYR A 132 -8.45 -29.60 7.19
N GLU A 133 -7.58 -29.46 6.18
CA GLU A 133 -6.84 -30.57 5.57
C GLU A 133 -5.96 -31.31 6.60
N GLN A 134 -5.24 -30.57 7.45
CA GLN A 134 -4.39 -31.17 8.50
C GLN A 134 -5.19 -31.85 9.62
N LYS A 135 -6.43 -31.42 9.87
CA LYS A 135 -7.32 -32.02 10.87
C LYS A 135 -8.20 -33.15 10.33
N LYS A 136 -8.10 -33.53 9.05
CA LYS A 136 -8.85 -34.69 8.53
C LYS A 136 -8.47 -35.94 9.34
N PRO A 137 -9.41 -36.54 10.09
CA PRO A 137 -9.12 -37.77 10.81
C PRO A 137 -8.77 -38.85 9.79
N LYS A 138 -7.59 -39.45 9.91
CA LYS A 138 -7.26 -40.66 9.16
C LYS A 138 -8.24 -41.75 9.60
N LEU A 139 -9.25 -42.02 8.77
CA LEU A 139 -10.19 -43.11 9.03
C LEU A 139 -9.39 -44.39 9.25
N PRO A 140 -9.66 -45.15 10.33
CA PRO A 140 -9.06 -46.46 10.51
C PRO A 140 -9.33 -47.29 9.26
N THR A 141 -8.30 -47.96 8.73
CA THR A 141 -8.34 -48.69 7.46
C THR A 141 -9.58 -49.59 7.37
N LEU A 142 -10.02 -50.19 8.48
CA LEU A 142 -11.23 -51.02 8.61
C LEU A 142 -12.55 -50.33 8.17
N LEU A 143 -12.75 -49.03 8.46
CA LEU A 143 -13.98 -48.33 8.05
C LEU A 143 -14.04 -48.11 6.53
N ARG A 144 -12.89 -48.03 5.86
CA ARG A 144 -12.81 -47.84 4.40
C ARG A 144 -13.25 -49.09 3.63
N TRP A 145 -13.05 -50.28 4.18
CA TRP A 145 -13.51 -51.55 3.60
C TRP A 145 -15.01 -51.79 3.82
N MET A 146 -15.59 -51.32 4.94
CA MET A 146 -17.03 -51.46 5.21
C MET A 146 -17.93 -50.65 4.26
N ILE A 147 -17.43 -49.53 3.72
CA ILE A 147 -18.21 -48.66 2.81
C ILE A 147 -18.12 -49.15 1.35
N LEU A 148 -17.00 -49.77 0.96
CA LEU A 148 -16.79 -50.29 -0.40
C LEU A 148 -17.21 -51.78 -0.58
N GLY A 149 -17.57 -52.47 0.51
CA GLY A 149 -17.86 -53.91 0.50
C GLY A 149 -19.33 -54.33 0.35
N ARG A 150 -20.28 -53.41 0.17
CA ARG A 150 -21.69 -53.77 -0.12
C ARG A 150 -21.99 -53.67 -1.61
N GLY A 151 -21.42 -54.59 -2.38
CA GLY A 151 -21.78 -54.81 -3.78
C GLY A 151 -21.46 -56.25 -4.16
N ASN A 152 -22.52 -56.98 -4.51
CA ASN A 152 -22.54 -58.33 -5.07
C ASN A 152 -22.50 -59.49 -4.07
N HIS A 153 -23.69 -59.82 -3.55
CA HIS A 153 -24.15 -61.22 -3.53
C HIS A 153 -24.99 -61.47 -4.78
#